data_AF-A0A8T8SBN0-F1
#
_entry.id   AF-A0A8T8SBN0-F1
#
_cell.length_a   1.000
_cell.length_b   1.000
_cell.length_c   1.000
_cell.angle_alpha   90.00
_cell.angle_beta   90.00
_cell.angle_gamma   90.00
#
_symmetry.space_group_name_H-M   'P 1'
#
loop_
_entity.id
_entity.type
_entity.pdbx_description
1 polymer ?
#
loop_
_entity_poly.entity_id
_entity_poly.type
_entity_poly.pdbx_seq_one_letter_code
_entity_poly.pdbx_strand_id
1 'polypeptide(L)'
;MPSKNSIAEAMNIDPSTVRRRIQRMEKGGLIKREERRVSKVGSKTNIYHLDGLIEELKPFAADMVKKKQERMAEQAARYGRRGRPKLALVTSDDDE
;
A
#
# COMPACT_ATOMS: atom_id res chain seq x y z
N MET A 1 14.10 10.73 3.36
CA MET A 1 13.49 10.12 2.17
C MET A 1 14.57 9.48 1.31
N PRO A 2 14.32 8.29 0.72
CA PRO A 2 15.29 7.61 -0.12
C PRO A 2 15.62 8.44 -1.37
N SER A 3 16.84 8.27 -1.88
CA SER A 3 17.25 8.91 -3.13
C SER A 3 16.58 8.24 -4.33
N LYS A 4 16.57 8.90 -5.49
CA LYS A 4 16.07 8.30 -6.74
C LYS A 4 16.82 7.01 -7.11
N ASN A 5 18.12 6.97 -6.82
CA ASN A 5 18.96 5.80 -7.08
C ASN A 5 18.62 4.66 -6.12
N SER A 6 18.38 4.96 -4.84
CA SER A 6 17.96 3.97 -3.85
C SER A 6 16.59 3.36 -4.20
N ILE A 7 15.66 4.15 -4.73
CA ILE A 7 14.36 3.66 -5.22
C ILE A 7 14.54 2.75 -6.44
N ALA A 8 15.39 3.16 -7.38
CA ALA A 8 15.70 2.40 -8.58
C ALA A 8 16.31 1.02 -8.25
N GLU A 9 17.28 0.99 -7.34
CA GLU A 9 17.93 -0.22 -6.86
C GLU A 9 16.93 -1.16 -6.18
N ALA A 10 16.11 -0.65 -5.25
CA ALA A 10 15.10 -1.44 -4.55
C ALA A 10 14.04 -2.05 -5.49
N MET A 11 13.76 -1.38 -6.61
CA MET A 11 12.78 -1.84 -7.61
C MET A 11 13.42 -2.58 -8.79
N ASN A 12 14.75 -2.71 -8.83
CA ASN A 12 15.53 -3.23 -9.95
C ASN A 12 15.14 -2.59 -11.30
N ILE A 13 15.06 -1.25 -11.34
CA ILE A 13 14.76 -0.48 -12.55
C ILE A 13 15.78 0.63 -12.76
N ASP A 14 15.90 1.08 -14.00
CA ASP A 14 16.79 2.20 -14.33
C ASP A 14 16.39 3.53 -13.64
N PRO A 15 17.34 4.30 -13.07
CA PRO A 15 17.05 5.58 -12.42
C PRO A 15 16.33 6.61 -13.31
N SER A 16 16.53 6.59 -14.63
CA SER A 16 15.79 7.48 -15.54
C SER A 16 14.30 7.13 -15.58
N THR A 17 13.95 5.85 -15.38
CA THR A 17 12.57 5.38 -15.30
C THR A 17 11.89 5.93 -14.05
N VAL A 18 12.58 5.90 -12.90
CA VAL A 18 12.10 6.52 -11.66
C VAL A 18 11.87 8.02 -11.87
N ARG A 19 12.83 8.72 -12.49
CA ARG A 19 12.70 10.15 -12.79
C ARG A 19 11.46 10.45 -13.66
N ARG A 20 11.27 9.71 -14.75
CA ARG A 20 10.13 9.86 -15.68
C ARG A 20 8.79 9.57 -14.98
N ARG A 21 8.74 8.60 -14.08
CA ARG A 21 7.54 8.28 -13.29
C ARG A 21 7.20 9.40 -12.31
N ILE A 22 8.19 9.89 -11.56
CA ILE A 22 8.03 11.02 -10.65
C ILE A 22 7.50 12.26 -11.40
N GLN A 23 8.09 12.61 -12.54
CA GLN A 23 7.62 13.74 -13.35
C GLN A 23 6.17 13.58 -13.82
N ARG A 24 5.75 12.36 -14.20
CA ARG A 24 4.36 12.10 -14.58
C ARG A 24 3.40 12.21 -13.41
N MET A 25 3.79 11.72 -12.23
CA MET A 25 2.97 11.84 -11.01
C MET A 25 2.85 13.29 -10.55
N GLU A 26 3.91 14.08 -10.67
CA GLU A 26 3.91 15.52 -10.37
C GLU A 26 3.02 16.28 -11.36
N LYS A 27 3.11 15.98 -12.67
CA LYS A 27 2.21 16.53 -13.70
C LYS A 27 0.75 16.16 -13.44
N GLY A 28 0.50 14.96 -12.91
CA GLY A 28 -0.84 14.49 -12.55
C GLY A 28 -1.33 15.00 -11.18
N GLY A 29 -0.57 15.85 -10.49
CA GLY A 29 -0.97 16.37 -9.17
C GLY A 29 -0.93 15.35 -8.02
N LEU A 30 -0.46 14.12 -8.28
CA LEU A 30 -0.45 13.04 -7.28
C LEU A 30 0.66 13.22 -6.23
N ILE A 31 1.74 13.89 -6.60
CA ILE A 31 2.87 14.17 -5.70
C ILE A 31 3.30 15.63 -5.81
N LYS A 32 3.78 16.19 -4.69
CA LYS A 32 4.39 17.52 -4.65
C LYS A 32 5.87 17.41 -4.28
N ARG A 33 6.73 18.08 -5.04
CA ARG A 33 8.17 18.09 -4.80
C ARG A 33 8.59 19.31 -4.00
N GLU A 34 9.37 19.08 -2.94
CA GLU A 34 10.04 20.13 -2.18
C GLU A 34 11.55 20.03 -2.42
N GLU A 35 12.08 20.98 -3.19
CA GLU A 35 13.51 21.04 -3.51
C GLU A 35 14.32 21.53 -2.32
N ARG A 36 15.34 20.76 -1.94
CA ARG A 36 16.25 21.11 -0.85
C ARG A 36 17.58 21.58 -1.39
N ARG A 37 17.68 22.88 -1.66
CA ARG A 37 18.92 23.53 -2.09
C ARG A 37 19.68 24.04 -0.87
N VAL A 38 20.99 23.79 -0.81
CA VAL A 38 21.88 24.38 0.20
C VAL A 38 22.90 25.23 -0.54
N SER A 39 22.88 26.54 -0.31
CA SER A 39 23.58 27.52 -1.18
C SER A 39 25.09 27.30 -1.30
N LYS A 40 25.73 26.61 -0.34
CA LYS A 40 27.19 26.39 -0.30
C LYS A 40 27.67 24.95 -0.58
N VAL A 41 26.79 23.95 -0.54
CA VAL A 41 27.20 22.51 -0.54
C VAL A 41 26.52 21.71 -1.67
N GLY A 42 25.61 22.33 -2.41
CA GLY A 42 24.88 21.71 -3.51
C GLY A 42 23.44 21.35 -3.13
N SER A 43 22.90 20.32 -3.77
CA SER A 43 21.49 19.94 -3.60
C SER A 43 21.37 18.69 -2.73
N LYS A 44 20.54 18.76 -1.68
CA LYS A 44 20.17 17.59 -0.87
C LYS A 44 19.10 16.78 -1.60
N THR A 45 18.90 15.53 -1.16
CA THR A 45 17.79 14.70 -1.62
C THR A 45 16.46 15.42 -1.40
N ASN A 46 15.65 15.53 -2.46
CA ASN A 46 14.35 16.19 -2.41
C ASN A 46 13.39 15.46 -1.45
N ILE A 47 12.40 16.19 -0.96
CA ILE A 47 11.25 15.61 -0.26
C ILE A 47 10.08 15.55 -1.25
N TYR A 48 9.31 14.47 -1.17
CA TYR A 48 8.11 14.25 -1.97
C TYR A 48 6.92 14.07 -1.04
N HIS A 49 5.91 14.91 -1.20
CA HIS A 49 4.64 14.81 -0.46
C HIS A 49 3.64 14.04 -1.30
N LEU A 50 2.91 13.11 -0.68
CA LEU A 50 1.96 12.19 -1.33
C LEU A 50 0.50 12.64 -1.15
N ASP A 51 0.27 13.89 -0.74
CA ASP A 51 -1.06 14.37 -0.34
C ASP A 51 -2.08 14.27 -1.48
N GLY A 52 -1.69 14.64 -2.70
CA GLY A 52 -2.57 14.55 -3.87
C GLY A 52 -2.98 13.11 -4.20
N LEU A 53 -2.07 12.15 -4.01
CA LEU A 53 -2.40 10.73 -4.16
C LEU A 53 -3.39 10.26 -3.09
N ILE A 54 -3.25 10.73 -1.85
CA ILE A 54 -4.17 10.40 -0.77
C ILE A 54 -5.56 10.94 -1.09
N GLU A 55 -5.67 12.19 -1.55
CA GLU A 55 -6.94 12.81 -1.93
C GLU A 55 -7.65 12.05 -3.04
N GLU A 56 -6.92 11.68 -4.10
CA GLU A 56 -7.46 10.91 -5.22
C GLU A 56 -7.92 9.51 -4.79
N LEU A 57 -7.26 8.89 -3.82
CA LEU A 57 -7.58 7.54 -3.34
C LEU A 57 -8.74 7.48 -2.33
N LYS A 58 -9.09 8.59 -1.66
CA LYS A 58 -10.19 8.63 -0.68
C LYS A 58 -11.52 8.05 -1.21
N PRO A 59 -12.03 8.42 -2.40
CA PRO A 59 -13.29 7.85 -2.90
C PRO A 59 -13.21 6.33 -3.09
N PHE A 60 -12.11 5.83 -3.68
CA PHE A 60 -11.91 4.39 -3.86
C PHE A 60 -11.81 3.63 -2.55
N ALA A 61 -11.23 4.25 -1.51
CA ALA A 61 -11.14 3.64 -0.19
C ALA A 61 -12.53 3.38 0.42
N ALA A 62 -13.48 4.30 0.25
CA ALA A 62 -14.84 4.13 0.74
C ALA A 62 -15.52 2.92 0.08
N ASP A 63 -15.37 2.77 -1.24
CA ASP A 63 -15.90 1.63 -1.98
C ASP A 63 -15.27 0.30 -1.55
N MET A 64 -13.95 0.29 -1.31
CA MET A 64 -13.25 -0.90 -0.84
C MET A 64 -13.70 -1.32 0.57
N VAL A 65 -13.93 -0.35 1.46
CA VAL A 65 -14.46 -0.64 2.81
C VAL A 65 -15.85 -1.25 2.71
N LYS A 66 -16.72 -0.70 1.86
CA LYS A 66 -18.06 -1.25 1.62
C LYS A 66 -18.00 -2.69 1.10
N LYS A 67 -17.19 -2.95 0.07
CA LYS A 67 -16.98 -4.31 -0.49
C LYS A 67 -16.45 -5.28 0.56
N LYS A 68 -15.57 -4.81 1.45
CA LYS A 68 -15.05 -5.64 2.56
C LYS A 68 -16.17 -6.01 3.53
N GLN A 69 -17.04 -5.06 3.88
CA GLN A 69 -18.18 -5.31 4.77
C GLN A 69 -19.19 -6.28 4.14
N GLU A 70 -19.53 -6.10 2.87
CA GLU A 70 -20.41 -7.01 2.12
C GLU A 70 -19.85 -8.44 2.12
N ARG A 71 -18.56 -8.60 1.81
CA ARG A 71 -17.89 -9.90 1.84
C ARG A 71 -17.92 -10.54 3.24
N MET A 72 -17.72 -9.75 4.29
CA MET A 72 -17.80 -10.25 5.67
C MET A 72 -19.22 -10.67 6.04
N ALA A 73 -20.24 -9.92 5.63
CA ALA A 73 -21.64 -10.26 5.87
C ALA A 73 -22.05 -11.54 5.12
N GLU A 74 -21.62 -11.71 3.87
CA GLU A 74 -21.83 -12.94 3.11
C GLU A 74 -21.16 -14.15 3.77
N GLN A 75 -19.92 -13.99 4.23
CA GLN A 75 -19.22 -15.04 4.96
C GLN A 75 -19.98 -15.41 6.24
N ALA A 76 -20.37 -14.42 7.05
CA ALA A 76 -21.13 -14.66 8.27
C ALA A 76 -22.47 -15.37 8.00
N ALA A 77 -23.20 -14.98 6.95
CA ALA A 77 -24.43 -15.63 6.54
C ALA A 77 -24.20 -17.09 6.10
N ARG A 78 -23.10 -17.37 5.37
CA ARG A 78 -22.72 -18.75 4.99
C ARG A 78 -22.38 -19.60 6.21
N TYR A 79 -21.62 -19.07 7.16
CA TYR A 79 -21.27 -19.78 8.41
C TYR A 79 -22.50 -20.02 9.29
N GLY A 80 -23.42 -19.04 9.38
CA GLY A 80 -24.68 -19.19 10.11
C GLY A 80 -25.60 -20.27 9.51
N ARG A 81 -25.63 -20.41 8.18
CA ARG A 81 -26.43 -21.44 7.49
C ARG A 81 -25.86 -22.85 7.59
N ARG A 82 -24.55 -23.02 7.64
CA ARG A 82 -23.90 -24.36 7.62
C ARG A 82 -23.89 -25.06 8.98
N GLY A 83 -24.29 -24.39 10.05
CA GLY A 83 -24.16 -24.91 11.41
C GLY A 83 -22.69 -25.01 11.83
N ARG A 84 -22.40 -24.79 13.12
CA ARG A 84 -21.02 -24.97 13.61
C ARG A 84 -20.63 -26.45 13.47
N PRO A 85 -19.52 -26.79 12.80
CA PRO A 85 -19.02 -28.16 12.84
C PRO A 85 -18.72 -28.53 14.30
N LYS A 86 -19.26 -29.67 14.76
CA LYS A 86 -18.93 -30.21 16.08
C LYS A 86 -17.48 -30.66 16.05
N LEU A 87 -16.60 -29.91 16.70
CA LEU A 87 -15.22 -30.31 16.94
C LEU A 87 -15.24 -31.41 17.99
N ALA A 88 -14.72 -32.59 17.65
CA ALA A 88 -14.44 -33.65 18.61
C ALA A 88 -12.97 -33.54 19.05
N LEU A 89 -12.71 -33.55 20.36
CA LEU A 89 -11.37 -33.69 20.89
C LEU A 89 -10.95 -35.15 20.72
N VAL A 90 -9.91 -35.41 19.93
CA VAL A 90 -9.27 -36.72 19.86
C VAL A 90 -8.22 -36.75 20.97
N THR A 91 -8.52 -37.45 22.06
CA THR A 91 -7.50 -37.87 23.03
C THR A 91 -6.80 -39.09 22.44
N SER A 92 -5.54 -38.92 22.06
CA SER A 92 -4.64 -40.02 21.73
C SER A 92 -4.09 -40.60 23.04
N ASP A 93 -4.79 -41.59 23.58
CA ASP A 93 -4.19 -42.58 24.48
C ASP A 93 -3.82 -43.76 23.58
N ASP A 94 -2.53 -43.92 23.27
CA ASP A 94 -1.83 -45.18 22.97
C ASP A 94 -0.48 -44.87 22.34
N ASP A 95 0.57 -44.88 23.16
CA ASP A 95 1.94 -45.24 22.77
C ASP A 95 2.63 -45.75 24.06
N GLU A 96 2.31 -47.01 24.40
CA GLU A 96 3.11 -47.89 25.27
C GLU A 96 4.32 -48.43 24.50
#